data_AF-A0A831LNQ1-F1
#
_entry.id   AF-A0A831LNQ1-F1
#
_cell.length_a   1.000
_cell.length_b   1.000
_cell.length_c   1.000
_cell.angle_alpha   90.00
_cell.angle_beta   90.00
_cell.angle_gamma   90.00
#
_symmetry.space_group_name_H-M   'P 1'
#
loop_
_entity.id
_entity.type
_entity.pdbx_description
1 polymer ?
#
loop_
_entity_poly.entity_id
_entity_poly.type
_entity_poly.pdbx_seq_one_letter_code
_entity_poly.pdbx_strand_id
1 'polypeptide(L)'
;MTEHPALVLAFDLHFQDLYATDGLTRVDATFLDWLREASAPLAGRLAEARANPAALSLKERSDLILELSPVLEDFLGEMFGITGELNALRAEYSALAPLLAVKRKFVQRGKQVLAIKPEEAAAIDSEAVRAQLEQAIGGALTEESYAGAVEGWLANAAANADQLSAAAQYAAWALHTPEGRRAHKKGVLFKKPEKVDMYRLVEVDTLTSPLASGTIDKFRLPEEEWRHRQGFHLTDHGYSTKGALDEAAYCIHCHNQAKDSCRTGLFEKDGAFKKSVFGVTLAGCPLDEKISEMHEAMVAGQPLGAVAIIAIDNPLAAGTGHRICNDCMKACIFQKQDPVNIPQAETRALKNVLELPWGFEIYSLLTRWNPLNFERWLPRPATGYKVLIVGLGPAGYTLAYQLLQEGHTVAAIDGLKIEPLPAHISGVEHHGLRVPCEPVRDVRQLYEDLDDRVMAGFGGVAEYGITVRWDKNFLKIIRLLLERRAEFSMFGGVRFGGTLTADSAFDLGFDHIALCAGAGRPTVID
;
A
#
# COMPACT_ATOMS: atom_id res chain seq x y z
N MET A 1 3.25 33.46 7.59
CA MET A 1 1.98 32.69 7.60
C MET A 1 1.46 32.72 6.18
N THR A 2 1.84 31.75 5.36
CA THR A 2 1.19 31.55 4.06
C THR A 2 -0.21 31.05 4.34
N GLU A 3 -1.24 31.84 4.02
CA GLU A 3 -2.64 31.40 4.09
C GLU A 3 -2.77 30.13 3.26
N HIS A 4 -3.00 29.00 3.92
CA HIS A 4 -3.40 27.79 3.22
C HIS A 4 -4.85 28.01 2.75
N PRO A 5 -5.18 27.73 1.49
CA PRO A 5 -6.55 27.85 1.02
C PRO A 5 -7.43 26.92 1.87
N ALA A 6 -8.56 27.43 2.36
CA ALA A 6 -9.53 26.64 3.10
C ALA A 6 -10.04 25.49 2.23
N LEU A 7 -10.23 24.30 2.82
CA LEU A 7 -10.89 23.19 2.13
C LEU A 7 -12.33 23.59 1.82
N VAL A 8 -12.67 23.64 0.53
CA VAL A 8 -14.04 23.82 0.04
C VAL A 8 -14.44 22.51 -0.60
N LEU A 9 -15.43 21.84 -0.03
CA LEU A 9 -15.99 20.62 -0.60
C LEU A 9 -17.15 20.98 -1.55
N ALA A 10 -17.34 20.18 -2.59
CA ALA A 10 -18.52 20.27 -3.43
C ALA A 10 -19.77 19.75 -2.70
N PHE A 11 -20.92 19.85 -3.36
CA PHE A 11 -22.20 19.27 -2.90
C PHE A 11 -22.73 19.80 -1.55
N ASP A 12 -22.40 21.05 -1.20
CA ASP A 12 -22.78 21.68 0.09
C ASP A 12 -22.30 20.90 1.33
N LEU A 13 -21.24 20.10 1.16
CA LEU A 13 -20.58 19.38 2.24
C LEU A 13 -19.60 20.31 2.97
N HIS A 14 -19.45 20.08 4.26
CA HIS A 14 -18.53 20.86 5.11
C HIS A 14 -17.47 19.93 5.71
N PHE A 15 -16.30 20.48 6.09
CA PHE A 15 -15.21 19.68 6.65
C PHE A 15 -15.62 18.81 7.86
N GLN A 16 -16.51 19.34 8.72
CA GLN A 16 -17.04 18.64 9.89
C GLN A 16 -17.87 17.39 9.49
N ASP A 17 -18.43 17.38 8.28
CA ASP A 17 -19.26 16.29 7.78
C ASP A 17 -18.45 15.02 7.52
N LEU A 18 -17.13 15.17 7.34
CA LEU A 18 -16.21 14.05 7.16
C LEU A 18 -15.95 13.29 8.46
N TYR A 19 -16.40 13.79 9.61
CA TYR A 19 -16.13 13.22 10.93
C TYR A 19 -17.41 12.78 11.66
N ALA A 20 -18.50 13.56 11.58
CA ALA A 20 -19.76 13.24 12.24
C ALA A 20 -20.58 12.20 11.47
N THR A 21 -21.24 11.27 12.17
CA THR A 21 -22.08 10.22 11.55
C THR A 21 -23.17 10.78 10.64
N ASP A 22 -23.85 11.85 11.05
CA ASP A 22 -24.86 12.53 10.24
C ASP A 22 -24.25 13.16 8.98
N GLY A 23 -23.02 13.66 9.08
CA GLY A 23 -22.26 14.18 7.96
C GLY A 23 -21.88 13.09 6.97
N LEU A 24 -21.33 11.97 7.45
CA LEU A 24 -21.00 10.81 6.63
C LEU A 24 -22.24 10.21 5.95
N THR A 25 -23.40 10.24 6.61
CA THR A 25 -24.68 9.84 6.01
C THR A 25 -25.06 10.76 4.84
N ARG A 26 -24.80 12.07 4.94
CA ARG A 26 -24.98 12.99 3.82
C ARG A 26 -24.00 12.69 2.69
N VAL A 27 -22.71 12.46 2.99
CA VAL A 27 -21.71 12.05 1.99
C VAL A 27 -22.18 10.80 1.23
N ASP A 28 -22.66 9.78 1.95
CA ASP A 28 -23.18 8.55 1.32
C ASP A 28 -24.40 8.82 0.45
N ALA A 29 -25.35 9.64 0.91
CA ALA A 29 -26.52 10.01 0.13
C ALA A 29 -26.14 10.76 -1.16
N THR A 30 -25.21 11.73 -1.06
CA THR A 30 -24.67 12.47 -2.22
C THR A 30 -23.99 11.52 -3.20
N PHE A 31 -23.18 10.57 -2.72
CA PHE A 31 -22.57 9.57 -3.60
C PHE A 31 -23.61 8.68 -4.28
N LEU A 32 -24.67 8.28 -3.59
CA LEU A 32 -25.75 7.48 -4.18
C LEU A 32 -26.53 8.26 -5.25
N ASP A 33 -26.71 9.57 -5.08
CA ASP A 33 -27.30 10.43 -6.09
C ASP A 33 -26.39 10.53 -7.33
N TRP A 34 -25.10 10.80 -7.11
CA TRP A 34 -24.06 10.78 -8.15
C TRP A 34 -24.02 9.45 -8.92
N LEU A 35 -24.04 8.33 -8.20
CA LEU A 35 -24.03 6.99 -8.79
C LEU A 35 -25.29 6.71 -9.60
N ARG A 36 -26.47 7.18 -9.15
CA ARG A 36 -27.73 7.03 -9.90
C ARG A 36 -27.72 7.81 -11.20
N GLU A 37 -27.11 9.01 -11.20
CA GLU A 37 -26.93 9.82 -12.41
C GLU A 37 -25.92 9.18 -13.38
N ALA A 38 -24.80 8.67 -12.87
CA ALA A 38 -23.78 8.01 -13.68
C ALA A 38 -24.25 6.64 -14.23
N SER A 39 -24.91 5.83 -13.39
CA SER A 39 -25.40 4.49 -13.74
C SER A 39 -26.47 4.00 -12.75
N ALA A 40 -27.74 4.23 -13.09
CA ALA A 40 -28.86 3.69 -12.31
C ALA A 40 -28.82 2.16 -12.09
N PRO A 41 -28.41 1.32 -13.07
CA PRO A 41 -28.23 -0.12 -12.83
C PRO A 41 -27.17 -0.44 -11.77
N LEU A 42 -26.05 0.28 -11.77
CA LEU A 42 -24.97 0.07 -10.81
C LEU A 42 -25.39 0.51 -9.40
N ALA A 43 -26.15 1.60 -9.28
CA ALA A 43 -26.77 2.02 -8.03
C ALA A 43 -27.73 0.94 -7.47
N GLY A 44 -28.54 0.31 -8.34
CA GLY A 44 -29.42 -0.80 -7.96
C GLY A 44 -28.64 -1.98 -7.38
N ARG A 45 -27.57 -2.39 -8.06
CA ARG A 45 -26.68 -3.48 -7.60
C ARG A 45 -25.99 -3.16 -6.27
N LEU A 46 -25.55 -1.91 -6.06
CA LEU A 46 -25.00 -1.49 -4.78
C LEU A 46 -26.04 -1.56 -3.66
N ALA A 47 -27.27 -1.13 -3.92
CA ALA A 47 -28.35 -1.20 -2.94
C ALA A 47 -28.68 -2.66 -2.58
N GLU A 48 -28.77 -3.55 -3.56
CA GLU A 48 -28.96 -4.99 -3.35
C GLU A 48 -27.79 -5.60 -2.55
N ALA A 49 -26.56 -5.25 -2.91
CA ALA A 49 -25.36 -5.73 -2.21
C ALA A 49 -25.31 -5.27 -0.75
N ARG A 50 -25.72 -4.04 -0.44
CA ARG A 50 -25.81 -3.56 0.95
C ARG A 50 -26.95 -4.21 1.73
N ALA A 51 -28.07 -4.52 1.07
CA ALA A 51 -29.21 -5.15 1.71
C ALA A 51 -28.94 -6.63 2.08
N ASN A 52 -28.21 -7.35 1.23
CA ASN A 52 -27.84 -8.74 1.50
C ASN A 52 -26.42 -9.08 0.99
N PRO A 53 -25.35 -8.60 1.67
CA PRO A 53 -23.96 -8.79 1.21
C PRO A 53 -23.53 -10.24 1.08
N ALA A 54 -24.15 -11.15 1.85
CA ALA A 54 -23.85 -12.57 1.87
C ALA A 54 -24.43 -13.34 0.67
N ALA A 55 -25.35 -12.73 -0.10
CA ALA A 55 -25.89 -13.34 -1.30
C ALA A 55 -24.93 -13.25 -2.50
N LEU A 56 -23.98 -12.32 -2.48
CA LEU A 56 -23.00 -12.16 -3.56
C LEU A 56 -21.97 -13.28 -3.48
N SER A 57 -21.75 -13.96 -4.61
CA SER A 57 -20.54 -14.76 -4.78
C SER A 57 -19.29 -13.89 -4.71
N LEU A 58 -18.14 -14.51 -4.42
CA LEU A 58 -16.86 -13.78 -4.40
C LEU A 58 -16.57 -13.07 -5.73
N LYS A 59 -16.94 -13.68 -6.86
CA LYS A 59 -16.78 -13.07 -8.17
C LYS A 59 -17.70 -11.86 -8.36
N GLU A 60 -19.00 -12.00 -8.08
CA GLU A 60 -19.94 -10.87 -8.20
C GLU A 60 -19.56 -9.70 -7.30
N ARG A 61 -19.04 -9.98 -6.10
CA ARG A 61 -18.49 -8.96 -5.21
C ARG A 61 -17.27 -8.26 -5.82
N SER A 62 -16.31 -9.02 -6.34
CA SER A 62 -15.09 -8.45 -6.95
C SER A 62 -15.42 -7.60 -8.17
N ASP A 63 -16.28 -8.11 -9.05
CA ASP A 63 -16.74 -7.42 -10.25
C ASP A 63 -17.46 -6.12 -9.86
N LEU A 64 -18.37 -6.15 -8.88
CA LEU A 64 -19.07 -4.94 -8.42
C LEU A 64 -18.14 -3.91 -7.79
N ILE A 65 -17.13 -4.33 -7.01
CA ILE A 65 -16.13 -3.41 -6.45
C ILE A 65 -15.36 -2.70 -7.57
N LEU A 66 -14.89 -3.44 -8.58
CA LEU A 66 -14.13 -2.90 -9.70
C LEU A 66 -14.99 -2.00 -10.60
N GLU A 67 -16.28 -2.30 -10.76
CA GLU A 67 -17.22 -1.46 -11.51
C GLU A 67 -17.56 -0.14 -10.77
N LEU A 68 -17.65 -0.17 -9.43
CA LEU A 68 -17.90 1.02 -8.60
C LEU A 68 -16.66 1.91 -8.44
N SER A 69 -15.47 1.32 -8.43
CA SER A 69 -14.18 1.98 -8.24
C SER A 69 -14.00 3.27 -9.09
N PRO A 70 -14.16 3.26 -10.42
CA PRO A 70 -13.98 4.48 -11.23
C PRO A 70 -15.00 5.58 -10.90
N VAL A 71 -16.25 5.21 -10.61
CA VAL A 71 -17.33 6.17 -10.27
C VAL A 71 -17.07 6.83 -8.92
N LEU A 72 -16.61 6.04 -7.93
CA LEU A 72 -16.20 6.55 -6.62
C LEU A 72 -15.01 7.51 -6.75
N GLU A 73 -14.03 7.15 -7.56
CA GLU A 73 -12.86 7.98 -7.76
C GLU A 73 -13.20 9.34 -8.41
N ASP A 74 -14.06 9.36 -9.43
CA ASP A 74 -14.55 10.60 -10.02
C ASP A 74 -15.33 11.46 -9.01
N PHE A 75 -16.18 10.82 -8.21
CA PHE A 75 -16.91 11.50 -7.13
C PHE A 75 -15.96 12.14 -6.11
N LEU A 76 -14.95 11.41 -5.64
CA LEU A 76 -13.96 11.94 -4.69
C LEU A 76 -13.14 13.08 -5.29
N GLY A 77 -12.78 12.98 -6.58
CA GLY A 77 -12.09 14.05 -7.30
C GLY A 77 -12.89 15.35 -7.32
N GLU A 78 -14.18 15.26 -7.64
CA GLU A 78 -15.10 16.41 -7.67
C GLU A 78 -15.39 16.93 -6.25
N MET A 79 -15.70 16.03 -5.31
CA MET A 79 -16.02 16.35 -3.93
C MET A 79 -14.93 17.18 -3.25
N PHE A 80 -13.66 16.81 -3.45
CA PHE A 80 -12.51 17.52 -2.86
C PHE A 80 -11.96 18.65 -3.74
N GLY A 81 -12.51 18.85 -4.95
CA GLY A 81 -12.04 19.87 -5.89
C GLY A 81 -10.63 19.61 -6.41
N ILE A 82 -10.25 18.34 -6.57
CA ILE A 82 -8.91 17.90 -7.01
C ILE A 82 -8.92 17.16 -8.35
N THR A 83 -9.99 17.29 -9.14
CA THR A 83 -10.15 16.61 -10.44
C THR A 83 -8.94 16.82 -11.37
N GLY A 84 -8.31 18.01 -11.35
CA GLY A 84 -7.12 18.29 -12.14
C GLY A 84 -5.90 17.46 -11.71
N GLU A 85 -5.58 17.47 -10.42
CA GLU A 85 -4.46 16.73 -9.84
C GLU A 85 -4.67 15.22 -9.92
N LEU A 86 -5.91 14.75 -9.71
CA LEU A 86 -6.29 13.35 -9.88
C LEU A 86 -6.12 12.91 -11.34
N ASN A 87 -6.57 13.69 -12.30
CA ASN A 87 -6.38 13.40 -13.72
C ASN A 87 -4.90 13.39 -14.13
N ALA A 88 -4.06 14.24 -13.53
CA ALA A 88 -2.62 14.19 -13.74
C ALA A 88 -2.00 12.88 -13.23
N LEU A 89 -2.41 12.40 -12.06
CA LEU A 89 -1.97 11.11 -11.51
C LEU A 89 -2.46 9.92 -12.35
N ARG A 90 -3.72 9.94 -12.80
CA ARG A 90 -4.28 8.97 -13.75
C ARG A 90 -3.51 8.93 -15.06
N ALA A 91 -3.12 10.11 -15.56
CA ALA A 91 -2.31 10.23 -16.76
C ALA A 91 -0.91 9.64 -16.57
N GLU A 92 -0.28 9.81 -15.40
CA GLU A 92 1.00 9.14 -15.06
C GLU A 92 0.85 7.61 -15.10
N TYR A 93 -0.22 7.07 -14.52
CA TYR A 93 -0.50 5.63 -14.54
C TYR A 93 -0.71 5.13 -15.98
N SER A 94 -1.51 5.86 -16.75
CA SER A 94 -1.88 5.50 -18.13
C SER A 94 -0.68 5.58 -19.08
N ALA A 95 0.21 6.56 -18.88
CA ALA A 95 1.44 6.72 -19.65
C ALA A 95 2.40 5.53 -19.50
N LEU A 96 2.28 4.75 -18.42
CA LEU A 96 3.08 3.55 -18.19
C LEU A 96 2.49 2.29 -18.83
N ALA A 97 1.22 2.30 -19.27
CA ALA A 97 0.56 1.13 -19.84
C ALA A 97 1.29 0.54 -21.06
N PRO A 98 1.78 1.33 -22.04
CA PRO A 98 2.60 0.82 -23.14
C PRO A 98 3.87 0.11 -22.65
N LEU A 99 4.57 0.71 -21.68
CA LEU A 99 5.80 0.17 -21.11
C LEU A 99 5.56 -1.18 -20.43
N LEU A 100 4.50 -1.30 -19.64
CA LEU A 100 4.12 -2.54 -18.96
C LEU A 100 3.67 -3.62 -19.97
N ALA A 101 2.91 -3.22 -20.99
CA ALA A 101 2.47 -4.12 -22.06
C ALA A 101 3.65 -4.66 -22.88
N VAL A 102 4.59 -3.79 -23.30
CA VAL A 102 5.80 -4.18 -24.03
C VAL A 102 6.71 -5.05 -23.17
N LYS A 103 6.90 -4.69 -21.88
CA LYS A 103 7.64 -5.54 -20.94
C LYS A 103 7.09 -6.95 -20.94
N ARG A 104 5.78 -7.10 -20.75
CA ARG A 104 5.13 -8.41 -20.61
C ARG A 104 5.09 -9.20 -21.91
N LYS A 105 4.63 -8.58 -23.00
CA LYS A 105 4.33 -9.26 -24.27
C LYS A 105 5.55 -9.41 -25.16
N PHE A 106 6.43 -8.42 -25.20
CA PHE A 106 7.59 -8.38 -26.09
C PHE A 106 8.88 -8.80 -25.36
N VAL A 107 9.24 -8.12 -24.27
CA VAL A 107 10.53 -8.34 -23.59
C VAL A 107 10.58 -9.70 -22.87
N GLN A 108 9.55 -10.03 -22.09
CA GLN A 108 9.52 -11.26 -21.29
C GLN A 108 9.01 -12.50 -22.05
N ARG A 109 8.09 -12.31 -22.99
CA ARG A 109 7.37 -13.40 -23.68
C ARG A 109 7.52 -13.38 -25.21
N GLY A 110 8.20 -12.38 -25.76
CA GLY A 110 8.38 -12.27 -27.21
C GLY A 110 9.27 -13.40 -27.71
N LYS A 111 8.77 -14.16 -28.69
CA LYS A 111 9.48 -15.33 -29.24
C LYS A 111 10.86 -14.95 -29.76
N GLN A 112 10.97 -13.79 -30.41
CA GLN A 112 12.20 -13.22 -30.94
C GLN A 112 13.23 -12.87 -29.87
N VAL A 113 12.80 -12.40 -28.68
CA VAL A 113 13.71 -12.14 -27.55
C VAL A 113 14.15 -13.47 -26.93
N LEU A 114 13.21 -14.38 -26.69
CA LEU A 114 13.47 -15.68 -26.08
C LEU A 114 14.33 -16.62 -26.95
N ALA A 115 14.37 -16.40 -28.26
CA ALA A 115 15.20 -17.17 -29.18
C ALA A 115 16.70 -16.86 -29.02
N ILE A 116 17.05 -15.65 -28.57
CA ILE A 116 18.44 -15.20 -28.42
C ILE A 116 18.98 -15.73 -27.08
N LYS A 117 19.92 -16.66 -27.15
CA LYS A 117 20.53 -17.27 -25.96
C LYS A 117 21.55 -16.34 -25.30
N PRO A 118 21.92 -16.59 -24.02
CA PRO A 118 22.91 -15.76 -23.32
C PRO A 118 24.25 -15.59 -24.06
N GLU A 119 24.75 -16.65 -24.70
CA GLU A 119 25.99 -16.64 -25.48
C GLU A 119 25.88 -15.74 -26.72
N GLU A 120 24.75 -15.81 -27.41
CA GLU A 120 24.45 -14.96 -28.57
C GLU A 120 24.25 -13.50 -28.14
N ALA A 121 23.56 -13.27 -27.03
CA ALA A 121 23.34 -11.95 -26.46
C ALA A 121 24.65 -11.27 -26.03
N ALA A 122 25.64 -12.03 -25.58
CA ALA A 122 26.97 -11.52 -25.22
C ALA A 122 27.81 -11.09 -26.44
N ALA A 123 27.49 -11.59 -27.63
CA ALA A 123 28.14 -11.21 -28.88
C ALA A 123 27.47 -10.01 -29.59
N ILE A 124 26.37 -9.49 -29.05
CA ILE A 124 25.66 -8.34 -29.61
C ILE A 124 26.49 -7.07 -29.40
N ASP A 125 26.76 -6.35 -30.48
CA ASP A 125 27.25 -4.97 -30.44
C ASP A 125 26.12 -4.04 -29.97
N SER A 126 26.02 -3.87 -28.66
CA SER A 126 24.93 -3.12 -28.05
C SER A 126 24.96 -1.63 -28.37
N GLU A 127 26.14 -1.06 -28.67
CA GLU A 127 26.27 0.34 -29.08
C GLU A 127 25.74 0.55 -30.51
N ALA A 128 26.07 -0.36 -31.44
CA ALA A 128 25.54 -0.31 -32.80
C ALA A 128 24.01 -0.52 -32.83
N VAL A 129 23.50 -1.53 -32.11
CA VAL A 129 22.05 -1.78 -32.02
C VAL A 129 21.33 -0.60 -31.35
N ARG A 130 21.92 -0.01 -30.31
CA ARG A 130 21.38 1.20 -29.69
C ARG A 130 21.29 2.35 -30.68
N ALA A 131 22.35 2.62 -31.43
CA ALA A 131 22.36 3.70 -32.43
C ALA A 131 21.29 3.49 -33.52
N GLN A 132 21.10 2.24 -33.97
CA GLN A 132 20.03 1.88 -34.90
C GLN A 132 18.64 2.15 -34.31
N LEU A 133 18.42 1.79 -33.05
CA LEU A 133 17.16 2.06 -32.36
C LEU A 133 16.92 3.56 -32.17
N GLU A 134 17.92 4.32 -31.75
CA GLU A 134 17.82 5.78 -31.59
C GLU A 134 17.49 6.47 -32.92
N GLN A 135 18.07 6.00 -34.03
CA GLN A 135 17.71 6.47 -35.37
C GLN A 135 16.26 6.14 -35.75
N ALA A 136 15.81 4.91 -35.48
CA ALA A 136 14.44 4.48 -35.81
C ALA A 136 13.37 5.16 -34.92
N ILE A 137 13.72 5.47 -33.67
CA ILE A 137 12.88 6.20 -32.70
C ILE A 137 12.86 7.70 -33.04
N GLY A 138 13.96 8.23 -33.61
CA GLY A 138 14.14 9.66 -33.85
C GLY A 138 14.55 10.44 -32.60
N GLY A 139 15.21 9.79 -31.64
CA GLY A 139 15.59 10.39 -30.36
C GLY A 139 16.37 9.45 -29.44
N ALA A 140 16.64 9.90 -28.21
CA ALA A 140 17.37 9.12 -27.22
C ALA A 140 16.60 7.84 -26.81
N LEU A 141 17.35 6.77 -26.57
CA LEU A 141 16.79 5.51 -26.11
C LEU A 141 16.51 5.55 -24.60
N THR A 142 15.25 5.66 -24.23
CA THR A 142 14.74 5.50 -22.85
C THR A 142 13.78 4.32 -22.79
N GLU A 143 13.36 3.91 -21.59
CA GLU A 143 12.36 2.82 -21.49
C GLU A 143 11.03 3.25 -22.13
N GLU A 144 10.66 4.50 -21.95
CA GLU A 144 9.44 5.10 -22.48
C GLU A 144 9.50 5.19 -24.02
N SER A 145 10.60 5.70 -24.59
CA SER A 145 10.75 5.82 -26.05
C SER A 145 10.88 4.45 -26.72
N TYR A 146 11.58 3.50 -26.11
CA TYR A 146 11.65 2.11 -26.58
C TYR A 146 10.25 1.47 -26.57
N ALA A 147 9.52 1.57 -25.45
CA ALA A 147 8.21 0.95 -25.33
C ALA A 147 7.21 1.52 -26.34
N GLY A 148 7.12 2.84 -26.47
CA GLY A 148 6.23 3.48 -27.44
C GLY A 148 6.55 3.09 -28.88
N ALA A 149 7.84 3.03 -29.24
CA ALA A 149 8.25 2.63 -30.58
C ALA A 149 7.95 1.15 -30.86
N VAL A 150 8.26 0.24 -29.93
CA VAL A 150 7.97 -1.19 -30.09
C VAL A 150 6.47 -1.45 -30.18
N GLU A 151 5.66 -0.77 -29.37
CA GLU A 151 4.19 -0.87 -29.49
C GLU A 151 3.71 -0.43 -30.87
N GLY A 152 4.20 0.71 -31.38
CA GLY A 152 3.89 1.19 -32.72
C GLY A 152 4.34 0.23 -33.83
N TRP A 153 5.55 -0.33 -33.72
CA TRP A 153 6.07 -1.30 -34.70
C TRP A 153 5.29 -2.62 -34.69
N LEU A 154 4.83 -3.07 -33.52
CA LEU A 154 4.00 -4.27 -33.39
C LEU A 154 2.64 -4.14 -34.11
N ALA A 155 2.10 -2.93 -34.22
CA ALA A 155 0.85 -2.68 -34.95
C ALA A 155 0.97 -3.00 -36.46
N ASN A 156 2.18 -2.94 -37.03
CA ASN A 156 2.48 -3.40 -38.38
C ASN A 156 3.81 -4.17 -38.42
N ALA A 157 3.82 -5.34 -37.78
CA ALA A 157 5.04 -6.10 -37.57
C ALA A 157 5.75 -6.53 -38.87
N ALA A 158 5.00 -6.75 -39.96
CA ALA A 158 5.58 -7.13 -41.24
C ALA A 158 6.39 -5.99 -41.88
N ALA A 159 5.90 -4.75 -41.78
CA ALA A 159 6.60 -3.58 -42.31
C ALA A 159 7.77 -3.13 -41.41
N ASN A 160 7.77 -3.51 -40.14
CA ASN A 160 8.77 -3.09 -39.15
C ASN A 160 9.66 -4.25 -38.66
N ALA A 161 9.87 -5.27 -39.50
CA ALA A 161 10.60 -6.48 -39.11
C ALA A 161 12.03 -6.18 -38.64
N ASP A 162 12.73 -5.28 -39.32
CA ASP A 162 14.11 -4.90 -38.99
C ASP A 162 14.18 -4.16 -37.63
N GLN A 163 13.25 -3.25 -37.38
CA GLN A 163 13.15 -2.50 -36.13
C GLN A 163 12.82 -3.44 -34.96
N LEU A 164 11.86 -4.36 -35.15
CA LEU A 164 11.51 -5.35 -34.13
C LEU A 164 12.64 -6.34 -33.87
N SER A 165 13.45 -6.67 -34.88
CA SER A 165 14.66 -7.49 -34.74
C SER A 165 15.72 -6.78 -33.89
N ALA A 166 16.04 -5.52 -34.22
CA ALA A 166 16.98 -4.71 -33.43
C ALA A 166 16.50 -4.51 -31.98
N ALA A 167 15.20 -4.26 -31.79
CA ALA A 167 14.61 -4.15 -30.45
C ALA A 167 14.75 -5.46 -29.67
N ALA A 168 14.50 -6.61 -30.33
CA ALA A 168 14.65 -7.92 -29.69
C ALA A 168 16.10 -8.22 -29.28
N GLN A 169 17.07 -7.86 -30.14
CA GLN A 169 18.49 -7.97 -29.84
C GLN A 169 18.88 -7.12 -28.63
N TYR A 170 18.45 -5.85 -28.59
CA TYR A 170 18.74 -4.97 -27.47
C TYR A 170 18.11 -5.48 -26.17
N ALA A 171 16.86 -5.94 -26.21
CA ALA A 171 16.19 -6.53 -25.05
C ALA A 171 16.89 -7.80 -24.55
N ALA A 172 17.32 -8.68 -25.45
CA ALA A 172 18.05 -9.89 -25.09
C ALA A 172 19.41 -9.55 -24.46
N TRP A 173 20.16 -8.61 -25.04
CA TRP A 173 21.40 -8.08 -24.45
C TRP A 173 21.16 -7.54 -23.05
N ALA A 174 20.14 -6.70 -22.87
CA ALA A 174 19.81 -6.07 -21.60
C ALA A 174 19.44 -7.09 -20.51
N LEU A 175 18.74 -8.18 -20.86
CA LEU A 175 18.33 -9.23 -19.92
C LEU A 175 19.46 -10.21 -19.58
N HIS A 176 20.32 -10.55 -20.55
CA HIS A 176 21.23 -11.68 -20.42
C HIS A 176 22.66 -11.29 -20.02
N THR A 177 23.12 -10.08 -20.34
CA THR A 177 24.51 -9.66 -20.08
C THR A 177 24.66 -8.90 -18.75
N PRO A 178 25.81 -9.01 -18.05
CA PRO A 178 26.10 -8.17 -16.88
C PRO A 178 26.07 -6.66 -17.20
N GLU A 179 26.59 -6.26 -18.35
CA GLU A 179 26.64 -4.86 -18.81
C GLU A 179 25.23 -4.32 -19.04
N GLY A 180 24.39 -5.08 -19.73
CA GLY A 180 22.98 -4.74 -19.97
C GLY A 180 22.17 -4.63 -18.68
N ARG A 181 22.31 -5.61 -17.78
CA ARG A 181 21.65 -5.58 -16.46
C ARG A 181 22.12 -4.38 -15.63
N ARG A 182 23.40 -4.01 -15.70
CA ARG A 182 23.95 -2.82 -15.03
C ARG A 182 23.39 -1.52 -15.63
N ALA A 183 23.35 -1.42 -16.96
CA ALA A 183 22.82 -0.25 -17.67
C ALA A 183 21.35 0.02 -17.32
N HIS A 184 20.55 -1.03 -17.16
CA HIS A 184 19.12 -0.95 -16.87
C HIS A 184 18.74 -1.25 -15.41
N LYS A 185 19.72 -1.22 -14.48
CA LYS A 185 19.51 -1.55 -13.05
C LYS A 185 18.38 -0.75 -12.42
N LYS A 186 18.25 0.54 -12.78
CA LYS A 186 17.23 1.47 -12.24
C LYS A 186 15.86 1.37 -12.93
N GLY A 187 15.80 0.78 -14.12
CA GLY A 187 14.57 0.65 -14.91
C GLY A 187 13.67 -0.49 -14.46
N VAL A 188 12.58 -0.72 -15.19
CA VAL A 188 11.68 -1.88 -15.00
C VAL A 188 11.50 -2.70 -16.27
N LEU A 189 11.63 -2.10 -17.46
CA LEU A 189 11.28 -2.70 -18.75
C LEU A 189 12.14 -3.92 -19.07
N PHE A 190 13.46 -3.79 -18.91
CA PHE A 190 14.43 -4.86 -19.19
C PHE A 190 14.71 -5.73 -17.96
N LYS A 191 13.64 -6.13 -17.27
CA LYS A 191 13.70 -7.04 -16.12
C LYS A 191 12.70 -8.19 -16.27
N LYS A 192 13.08 -9.34 -15.71
CA LYS A 192 12.20 -10.50 -15.59
C LYS A 192 12.26 -11.02 -14.16
N PRO A 193 11.17 -11.62 -13.65
CA PRO A 193 11.21 -12.36 -12.40
C PRO A 193 12.30 -13.43 -12.46
N GLU A 194 13.15 -13.47 -11.44
CA GLU A 194 14.23 -14.44 -11.33
C GLU A 194 13.71 -15.75 -10.76
N LYS A 195 14.40 -16.85 -11.08
CA LYS A 195 14.12 -18.14 -10.44
C LYS A 195 14.63 -18.07 -9.00
N VAL A 196 13.80 -18.52 -8.08
CA VAL A 196 14.15 -18.51 -6.66
C VAL A 196 14.83 -19.82 -6.28
N ASP A 197 16.07 -19.71 -5.78
CA ASP A 197 16.71 -20.78 -5.00
C ASP A 197 16.57 -20.44 -3.51
N MET A 198 15.73 -21.19 -2.81
CA MET A 198 15.44 -20.94 -1.38
C MET A 198 16.67 -21.09 -0.49
N TYR A 199 17.71 -21.79 -0.93
CA TYR A 199 18.98 -21.93 -0.19
C TYR A 199 20.02 -20.89 -0.59
N ARG A 200 19.73 -20.07 -1.60
CA ARG A 200 20.62 -19.00 -2.11
C ARG A 200 19.82 -17.74 -2.48
N LEU A 201 19.03 -17.25 -1.52
CA LEU A 201 18.20 -16.04 -1.69
C LEU A 201 18.99 -14.73 -1.69
N VAL A 202 20.23 -14.75 -1.22
CA VAL A 202 21.12 -13.59 -1.19
C VAL A 202 22.38 -13.95 -1.96
N GLU A 203 22.63 -13.22 -3.04
CA GLU A 203 23.89 -13.32 -3.76
C GLU A 203 25.00 -12.69 -2.91
N VAL A 204 26.06 -13.46 -2.65
CA VAL A 204 27.21 -13.02 -1.86
C VAL A 204 28.51 -13.42 -2.57
N ASP A 205 29.51 -12.56 -2.44
CA ASP A 205 30.90 -12.88 -2.76
C ASP A 205 31.54 -13.64 -1.61
N THR A 206 32.39 -14.61 -1.95
CA THR A 206 33.22 -15.35 -0.98
C THR A 206 34.63 -14.80 -0.99
N LEU A 207 35.11 -14.34 0.17
CA LEU A 207 36.47 -13.90 0.40
C LEU A 207 37.20 -14.89 1.32
N THR A 208 38.13 -15.65 0.77
CA THR A 208 38.98 -16.57 1.55
C THR A 208 40.13 -15.80 2.20
N SER A 209 40.12 -15.73 3.54
CA SER A 209 41.16 -15.07 4.34
C SER A 209 42.09 -16.10 5.01
N PRO A 210 43.42 -15.91 5.00
CA PRO A 210 44.34 -16.77 5.74
C PRO A 210 44.25 -16.55 7.25
N LEU A 211 44.45 -17.63 8.01
CA LEU A 211 44.56 -17.69 9.46
C LEU A 211 45.80 -18.53 9.84
N ALA A 212 46.31 -18.39 11.07
CA ALA A 212 47.44 -19.19 11.55
C ALA A 212 47.19 -20.71 11.50
N SER A 213 45.93 -21.14 11.52
CA SER A 213 45.49 -22.55 11.47
C SER A 213 44.90 -22.97 10.12
N GLY A 214 44.95 -22.14 9.06
CA GLY A 214 44.40 -22.46 7.75
C GLY A 214 43.77 -21.26 7.04
N THR A 215 42.57 -21.43 6.49
CA THR A 215 41.81 -20.36 5.82
C THR A 215 40.37 -20.31 6.34
N ILE A 216 39.76 -19.13 6.31
CA ILE A 216 38.33 -18.93 6.59
C ILE A 216 37.67 -18.17 5.45
N ASP A 217 36.51 -18.64 5.03
CA ASP A 217 35.67 -17.94 4.06
C ASP A 217 34.81 -16.90 4.77
N LYS A 218 34.78 -15.70 4.20
CA LYS A 218 33.91 -14.60 4.62
C LYS A 218 32.95 -14.29 3.48
N PHE A 219 31.68 -14.12 3.80
CA PHE A 219 30.66 -13.73 2.82
C PHE A 219 30.41 -12.23 2.91
N ARG A 220 30.31 -11.57 1.76
CA ARG A 220 29.95 -10.15 1.66
C ARG A 220 29.04 -9.91 0.46
N LEU A 221 28.27 -8.82 0.47
CA LEU A 221 27.65 -8.33 -0.76
C LEU A 221 28.72 -7.71 -1.68
N PRO A 222 28.46 -7.60 -2.99
CA PRO A 222 29.26 -6.79 -3.89
C PRO A 222 29.40 -5.35 -3.35
N GLU A 223 30.56 -4.73 -3.55
CA GLU A 223 30.90 -3.44 -2.94
C GLU A 223 29.96 -2.31 -3.41
N GLU A 224 29.50 -2.38 -4.65
CA GLU A 224 28.50 -1.47 -5.23
C GLU A 224 27.10 -1.59 -4.60
N GLU A 225 26.85 -2.61 -3.77
CA GLU A 225 25.60 -2.80 -3.01
C GLU A 225 25.73 -2.43 -1.54
N TRP A 226 26.93 -2.04 -1.10
CA TRP A 226 27.14 -1.66 0.28
C TRP A 226 26.34 -0.40 0.61
N ARG A 227 25.70 -0.45 1.77
CA ARG A 227 24.94 0.68 2.32
C ARG A 227 25.61 1.12 3.61
N HIS A 228 26.14 2.34 3.61
CA HIS A 228 26.64 2.95 4.84
C HIS A 228 25.46 3.32 5.74
N ARG A 229 25.47 2.82 6.97
CA ARG A 229 24.47 3.18 7.99
C ARG A 229 24.96 4.43 8.72
N GLN A 230 24.50 5.60 8.30
CA GLN A 230 24.81 6.89 8.91
C GLN A 230 23.51 7.58 9.32
N GLY A 231 23.45 8.04 10.57
CA GLY A 231 22.26 8.69 11.12
C GLY A 231 21.04 7.77 11.20
N PHE A 232 19.89 8.39 11.44
CA PHE A 232 18.57 7.76 11.53
C PHE A 232 17.57 8.28 10.49
N HIS A 233 18.03 9.00 9.46
CA HIS A 233 17.22 9.38 8.30
C HIS A 233 16.55 8.16 7.65
N LEU A 234 15.42 8.37 6.98
CA LEU A 234 14.78 7.31 6.19
C LEU A 234 15.73 6.86 5.06
N THR A 235 16.10 5.57 5.07
CA THR A 235 17.07 4.99 4.14
C THR A 235 16.44 4.16 3.02
N ASP A 236 15.12 3.98 3.06
CA ASP A 236 14.37 3.26 2.03
C ASP A 236 13.02 3.92 1.80
N HIS A 237 12.87 4.52 0.61
CA HIS A 237 11.66 5.24 0.23
C HIS A 237 10.59 4.33 -0.41
N GLY A 238 10.89 3.04 -0.61
CA GLY A 238 10.05 2.10 -1.34
C GLY A 238 10.09 2.32 -2.86
N TYR A 239 9.20 1.64 -3.56
CA TYR A 239 9.07 1.77 -5.01
C TYR A 239 8.55 3.16 -5.42
N SER A 240 8.82 3.58 -6.65
CA SER A 240 8.10 4.67 -7.33
C SER A 240 6.76 4.17 -7.89
N THR A 241 5.91 5.06 -8.42
CA THR A 241 4.69 4.70 -9.17
C THR A 241 4.99 3.66 -10.25
N LYS A 242 6.03 3.89 -11.06
CA LYS A 242 6.47 2.94 -12.10
C LYS A 242 6.81 1.56 -11.53
N GLY A 243 7.50 1.48 -10.39
CA GLY A 243 7.82 0.21 -9.75
C GLY A 243 6.60 -0.51 -9.18
N ALA A 244 5.66 0.23 -8.58
CA ALA A 244 4.44 -0.35 -8.04
C ALA A 244 3.49 -0.87 -9.13
N LEU A 245 3.33 -0.12 -10.22
CA LEU A 245 2.54 -0.55 -11.37
C LEU A 245 3.18 -1.73 -12.11
N ASP A 246 4.50 -1.84 -12.08
CA ASP A 246 5.20 -3.02 -12.58
C ASP A 246 4.82 -4.30 -11.82
N GLU A 247 4.74 -4.24 -10.48
CA GLU A 247 4.27 -5.37 -9.67
C GLU A 247 2.77 -5.64 -9.91
N ALA A 248 1.95 -4.60 -9.98
CA ALA A 248 0.51 -4.74 -10.25
C ALA A 248 0.24 -5.35 -11.63
N ALA A 249 1.04 -5.03 -12.66
CA ALA A 249 0.95 -5.61 -13.99
C ALA A 249 1.62 -6.99 -14.12
N TYR A 250 2.57 -7.30 -13.24
CA TYR A 250 3.15 -8.63 -13.14
C TYR A 250 2.17 -9.64 -12.52
N CYS A 251 1.35 -9.17 -11.57
CA CYS A 251 0.22 -9.91 -11.02
C CYS A 251 -0.68 -10.44 -12.15
N ILE A 252 -1.27 -11.62 -11.94
CA ILE A 252 -2.18 -12.26 -12.91
C ILE A 252 -3.64 -12.18 -12.49
N HIS A 253 -3.94 -11.33 -11.50
CA HIS A 253 -5.27 -11.05 -10.95
C HIS A 253 -6.07 -12.33 -10.66
N CYS A 254 -5.57 -13.12 -9.71
CA CYS A 254 -6.00 -14.49 -9.44
C CYS A 254 -7.46 -14.62 -8.99
N HIS A 255 -8.09 -13.55 -8.50
CA HIS A 255 -9.50 -13.54 -8.11
C HIS A 255 -10.42 -13.96 -9.27
N ASN A 256 -10.08 -13.62 -10.51
CA ASN A 256 -10.81 -14.03 -11.73
C ASN A 256 -10.91 -15.55 -11.92
N GLN A 257 -10.03 -16.32 -11.27
CA GLN A 257 -9.97 -17.78 -11.33
C GLN A 257 -10.29 -18.44 -9.98
N ALA A 258 -10.76 -17.66 -8.98
CA ALA A 258 -10.97 -18.10 -7.60
C ALA A 258 -9.73 -18.78 -6.97
N LYS A 259 -8.53 -18.32 -7.33
CA LYS A 259 -7.24 -18.87 -6.87
C LYS A 259 -6.35 -17.81 -6.22
N ASP A 260 -6.97 -16.89 -5.49
CA ASP A 260 -6.27 -15.76 -4.92
C ASP A 260 -5.47 -16.10 -3.65
N SER A 261 -4.48 -16.99 -3.83
CA SER A 261 -3.65 -17.53 -2.75
C SER A 261 -2.89 -16.47 -1.95
N CYS A 262 -2.64 -15.29 -2.50
CA CYS A 262 -2.01 -14.20 -1.75
C CYS A 262 -2.97 -13.58 -0.71
N ARG A 263 -4.29 -13.75 -0.91
CA ARG A 263 -5.35 -13.38 0.01
C ARG A 263 -5.75 -14.56 0.89
N THR A 264 -6.17 -15.68 0.29
CA THR A 264 -6.81 -16.81 1.00
C THR A 264 -5.86 -17.95 1.40
N GLY A 265 -4.58 -17.85 1.00
CA GLY A 265 -3.57 -18.86 1.26
C GLY A 265 -3.44 -19.92 0.16
N LEU A 266 -2.36 -20.68 0.24
CA LEU A 266 -2.06 -21.77 -0.68
C LEU A 266 -2.39 -23.10 0.00
N PHE A 267 -3.17 -23.95 -0.66
CA PHE A 267 -3.69 -25.19 -0.08
C PHE A 267 -3.05 -26.43 -0.71
N GLU A 268 -2.88 -27.47 0.10
CA GLU A 268 -2.63 -28.84 -0.35
C GLU A 268 -3.94 -29.48 -0.85
N LYS A 269 -3.84 -30.64 -1.50
CA LYS A 269 -5.02 -31.35 -2.04
C LYS A 269 -6.02 -31.79 -0.97
N ASP A 270 -5.56 -31.96 0.26
CA ASP A 270 -6.38 -32.33 1.42
C ASP A 270 -7.07 -31.13 2.09
N GLY A 271 -6.83 -29.91 1.58
CA GLY A 271 -7.40 -28.67 2.11
C GLY A 271 -6.60 -28.03 3.26
N ALA A 272 -5.49 -28.63 3.70
CA ALA A 272 -4.60 -27.98 4.65
C ALA A 272 -3.79 -26.85 3.99
N PHE A 273 -3.37 -25.85 4.77
CA PHE A 273 -2.43 -24.86 4.25
C PHE A 273 -1.10 -25.54 3.89
N LYS A 274 -0.64 -25.25 2.68
CA LYS A 274 0.68 -25.61 2.21
C LYS A 274 1.75 -24.95 3.07
N LYS A 275 2.87 -25.64 3.25
CA LYS A 275 4.05 -25.12 3.91
C LYS A 275 5.16 -24.84 2.89
N SER A 276 5.93 -23.78 3.16
CA SER A 276 7.19 -23.52 2.45
C SER A 276 8.22 -24.62 2.73
N VAL A 277 9.34 -24.58 2.02
CA VAL A 277 10.47 -25.49 2.24
C VAL A 277 11.04 -25.43 3.66
N PHE A 278 10.79 -24.34 4.39
CA PHE A 278 11.21 -24.14 5.78
C PHE A 278 10.10 -24.41 6.80
N GLY A 279 8.97 -24.99 6.38
CA GLY A 279 7.86 -25.33 7.27
C GLY A 279 6.95 -24.15 7.65
N VAL A 280 7.17 -22.95 7.09
CA VAL A 280 6.30 -21.78 7.30
C VAL A 280 4.97 -21.99 6.56
N THR A 281 3.85 -21.81 7.25
CA THR A 281 2.49 -21.87 6.68
C THR A 281 2.27 -20.74 5.66
N LEU A 282 1.74 -21.09 4.49
CA LEU A 282 1.43 -20.14 3.41
C LEU A 282 -0.04 -19.71 3.47
N ALA A 283 -0.39 -18.93 4.49
CA ALA A 283 -1.79 -18.59 4.81
C ALA A 283 -2.38 -17.41 4.02
N GLY A 284 -1.57 -16.66 3.27
CA GLY A 284 -2.03 -15.44 2.60
C GLY A 284 -2.07 -14.23 3.53
N CYS A 285 -2.74 -13.16 3.11
CA CYS A 285 -2.89 -11.94 3.88
C CYS A 285 -3.74 -12.20 5.14
N PRO A 286 -3.25 -11.90 6.36
CA PRO A 286 -4.03 -12.07 7.59
C PRO A 286 -5.32 -11.24 7.64
N LEU A 287 -5.44 -10.21 6.81
CA LEU A 287 -6.61 -9.33 6.73
C LEU A 287 -7.61 -9.74 5.65
N ASP A 288 -7.35 -10.82 4.89
CA ASP A 288 -8.17 -11.22 3.74
C ASP A 288 -8.30 -10.10 2.68
N GLU A 289 -7.24 -9.30 2.53
CA GLU A 289 -7.23 -8.12 1.67
C GLU A 289 -7.43 -8.46 0.18
N LYS A 290 -8.24 -7.66 -0.50
CA LYS A 290 -8.56 -7.75 -1.94
C LYS A 290 -7.41 -7.29 -2.85
N ILE A 291 -6.30 -8.01 -2.77
CA ILE A 291 -5.03 -7.66 -3.42
C ILE A 291 -5.14 -7.67 -4.94
N SER A 292 -5.80 -8.68 -5.53
CA SER A 292 -5.89 -8.76 -6.99
C SER A 292 -6.77 -7.64 -7.54
N GLU A 293 -7.86 -7.31 -6.86
CA GLU A 293 -8.77 -6.21 -7.19
C GLU A 293 -8.06 -4.85 -7.05
N MET A 294 -7.30 -4.65 -5.97
CA MET A 294 -6.43 -3.47 -5.80
C MET A 294 -5.47 -3.33 -6.98
N HIS A 295 -4.76 -4.40 -7.36
CA HIS A 295 -3.83 -4.36 -8.50
C HIS A 295 -4.55 -4.13 -9.83
N GLU A 296 -5.75 -4.67 -10.01
CA GLU A 296 -6.55 -4.45 -11.22
C GLU A 296 -6.97 -2.98 -11.34
N ALA A 297 -7.43 -2.36 -10.24
CA ALA A 297 -7.71 -0.93 -10.19
C ALA A 297 -6.45 -0.09 -10.47
N MET A 298 -5.29 -0.45 -9.91
CA MET A 298 -4.02 0.23 -10.18
C MET A 298 -3.66 0.19 -11.67
N VAL A 299 -3.70 -0.97 -12.32
CA VAL A 299 -3.37 -1.06 -13.76
C VAL A 299 -4.43 -0.43 -14.66
N ALA A 300 -5.66 -0.32 -14.18
CA ALA A 300 -6.75 0.41 -14.84
C ALA A 300 -6.62 1.94 -14.69
N GLY A 301 -5.59 2.44 -14.00
CA GLY A 301 -5.36 3.87 -13.83
C GLY A 301 -6.22 4.51 -12.75
N GLN A 302 -6.64 3.74 -11.72
CA GLN A 302 -7.54 4.19 -10.65
C GLN A 302 -6.81 4.29 -9.30
N PRO A 303 -6.00 5.35 -9.06
CA PRO A 303 -5.19 5.49 -7.85
C PRO A 303 -6.01 5.58 -6.55
N LEU A 304 -7.10 6.37 -6.51
CA LEU A 304 -7.97 6.44 -5.33
C LEU A 304 -8.82 5.19 -5.20
N GLY A 305 -9.29 4.64 -6.32
CA GLY A 305 -10.01 3.36 -6.36
C GLY A 305 -9.21 2.24 -5.71
N ALA A 306 -7.91 2.14 -6.00
CA ALA A 306 -7.02 1.18 -5.36
C ALA A 306 -6.95 1.37 -3.83
N VAL A 307 -6.82 2.60 -3.33
CA VAL A 307 -6.80 2.87 -1.88
C VAL A 307 -8.16 2.63 -1.23
N ALA A 308 -9.26 2.92 -1.91
CA ALA A 308 -10.59 2.58 -1.46
C ALA A 308 -10.76 1.06 -1.32
N ILE A 309 -10.21 0.27 -2.24
CA ILE A 309 -10.22 -1.20 -2.16
C ILE A 309 -9.37 -1.71 -0.98
N ILE A 310 -8.14 -1.18 -0.80
CA ILE A 310 -7.29 -1.48 0.36
C ILE A 310 -8.07 -1.24 1.67
N ALA A 311 -8.72 -0.07 1.78
CA ALA A 311 -9.42 0.35 2.99
C ALA A 311 -10.67 -0.49 3.33
N ILE A 312 -11.15 -1.37 2.44
CA ILE A 312 -12.23 -2.31 2.75
C ILE A 312 -11.80 -3.23 3.90
N ASP A 313 -10.60 -3.82 3.76
CA ASP A 313 -10.07 -4.84 4.67
C ASP A 313 -8.98 -4.27 5.59
N ASN A 314 -8.20 -3.29 5.10
CA ASN A 314 -7.09 -2.67 5.80
C ASN A 314 -7.20 -1.13 5.85
N PRO A 315 -8.14 -0.58 6.63
CA PRO A 315 -8.31 0.86 6.76
C PRO A 315 -7.11 1.57 7.42
N LEU A 316 -6.22 0.82 8.10
CA LEU A 316 -4.99 1.34 8.70
C LEU A 316 -3.74 0.94 7.89
N ALA A 317 -3.85 0.88 6.56
CA ALA A 317 -2.75 0.52 5.64
C ALA A 317 -1.45 1.31 5.80
N ALA A 318 -1.51 2.51 6.39
CA ALA A 318 -0.31 3.24 6.81
C ALA A 318 0.56 2.43 7.80
N GLY A 319 0.00 1.45 8.50
CA GLY A 319 0.68 0.58 9.46
C GLY A 319 1.15 -0.76 8.90
N THR A 320 0.94 -1.03 7.62
CA THR A 320 1.28 -2.31 6.95
C THR A 320 2.18 -2.04 5.73
N GLY A 321 2.18 -2.94 4.76
CA GLY A 321 2.94 -2.79 3.52
C GLY A 321 4.45 -3.00 3.65
N HIS A 322 5.18 -2.34 2.77
CA HIS A 322 6.62 -2.51 2.60
C HIS A 322 7.36 -2.29 3.92
N ARG A 323 8.25 -3.24 4.24
CA ARG A 323 9.00 -3.37 5.51
C ARG A 323 8.20 -3.82 6.74
N ILE A 324 6.89 -4.01 6.63
CA ILE A 324 6.05 -4.50 7.73
C ILE A 324 5.51 -5.90 7.46
N CYS A 325 4.77 -6.11 6.36
CA CYS A 325 4.13 -7.38 6.05
C CYS A 325 4.81 -8.11 4.88
N ASN A 326 4.68 -9.44 4.82
CA ASN A 326 5.14 -10.24 3.67
C ASN A 326 4.38 -11.56 3.44
N ASP A 327 3.32 -11.87 4.19
CA ASP A 327 2.64 -13.16 4.10
C ASP A 327 1.90 -13.35 2.77
N CYS A 328 1.31 -12.27 2.23
CA CYS A 328 0.73 -12.26 0.88
C CYS A 328 1.76 -12.62 -0.20
N MET A 329 3.00 -12.10 -0.11
CA MET A 329 4.08 -12.45 -1.03
C MET A 329 4.49 -13.92 -0.91
N LYS A 330 4.63 -14.43 0.32
CA LYS A 330 5.00 -15.83 0.56
C LYS A 330 3.99 -16.80 -0.04
N ALA A 331 2.70 -16.47 0.05
CA ALA A 331 1.61 -17.30 -0.46
C ALA A 331 1.26 -17.04 -1.93
N CYS A 332 1.90 -16.07 -2.60
CA CYS A 332 1.69 -15.79 -4.02
C CYS A 332 1.86 -17.07 -4.86
N ILE A 333 1.03 -17.27 -5.89
CA ILE A 333 1.09 -18.48 -6.72
C ILE A 333 2.45 -18.69 -7.41
N PHE A 334 3.25 -17.63 -7.56
CA PHE A 334 4.63 -17.70 -8.02
C PHE A 334 5.56 -18.24 -6.92
N GLN A 335 5.67 -19.58 -6.87
CA GLN A 335 6.45 -20.30 -5.86
C GLN A 335 7.83 -20.77 -6.33
N LYS A 336 8.18 -20.53 -7.61
CA LYS A 336 9.45 -20.96 -8.24
C LYS A 336 10.24 -19.80 -8.86
N GLN A 337 9.72 -18.59 -8.70
CA GLN A 337 10.28 -17.35 -9.20
C GLN A 337 9.88 -16.23 -8.24
N ASP A 338 10.42 -15.03 -8.45
CA ASP A 338 10.08 -13.89 -7.62
C ASP A 338 8.55 -13.73 -7.51
N PRO A 339 8.00 -13.69 -6.28
CA PRO A 339 6.59 -13.40 -6.08
C PRO A 339 6.31 -11.94 -6.41
N VAL A 340 5.03 -11.61 -6.62
CA VAL A 340 4.61 -10.20 -6.72
C VAL A 340 4.93 -9.50 -5.41
N ASN A 341 5.57 -8.33 -5.47
CA ASN A 341 5.88 -7.52 -4.30
C ASN A 341 4.69 -6.65 -3.87
N ILE A 342 3.64 -7.33 -3.41
CA ILE A 342 2.36 -6.75 -2.97
C ILE A 342 2.55 -5.64 -1.91
N PRO A 343 3.41 -5.79 -0.87
CA PRO A 343 3.62 -4.75 0.12
C PRO A 343 4.20 -3.45 -0.46
N GLN A 344 5.07 -3.53 -1.47
CA GLN A 344 5.55 -2.33 -2.18
C GLN A 344 4.44 -1.65 -2.98
N ALA A 345 3.59 -2.44 -3.66
CA ALA A 345 2.46 -1.92 -4.39
C ALA A 345 1.43 -1.24 -3.48
N GLU A 346 1.03 -1.88 -2.37
CA GLU A 346 0.12 -1.34 -1.35
C GLU A 346 0.65 -0.01 -0.78
N THR A 347 1.91 0.01 -0.30
CA THR A 347 2.52 1.22 0.27
C THR A 347 2.61 2.36 -0.73
N ARG A 348 2.96 2.07 -2.00
CA ARG A 348 3.03 3.13 -3.02
C ARG A 348 1.64 3.59 -3.44
N ALA A 349 0.64 2.72 -3.54
CA ALA A 349 -0.74 3.13 -3.80
C ALA A 349 -1.23 4.13 -2.74
N LEU A 350 -0.98 3.83 -1.46
CA LEU A 350 -1.30 4.76 -0.37
C LEU A 350 -0.53 6.08 -0.48
N LYS A 351 0.80 6.03 -0.74
CA LYS A 351 1.62 7.26 -0.89
C LYS A 351 1.12 8.14 -2.03
N ASN A 352 0.78 7.56 -3.18
CA ASN A 352 0.28 8.32 -4.33
C ASN A 352 -1.00 9.09 -4.01
N VAL A 353 -1.87 8.54 -3.17
CA VAL A 353 -3.07 9.25 -2.69
C VAL A 353 -2.73 10.28 -1.62
N LEU A 354 -1.88 9.95 -0.65
CA LEU A 354 -1.46 10.90 0.39
C LEU A 354 -0.74 12.13 -0.17
N GLU A 355 -0.03 11.97 -1.29
CA GLU A 355 0.71 13.02 -1.99
C GLU A 355 -0.20 13.95 -2.83
N LEU A 356 -1.48 13.59 -3.06
CA LEU A 356 -2.48 14.50 -3.65
C LEU A 356 -2.86 15.63 -2.67
N PRO A 357 -3.33 16.79 -3.16
CA PRO A 357 -3.97 17.77 -2.30
C PRO A 357 -5.11 17.12 -1.50
N TRP A 358 -5.15 17.38 -0.19
CA TRP A 358 -6.12 16.79 0.73
C TRP A 358 -6.05 15.26 0.84
N GLY A 359 -4.96 14.63 0.38
CA GLY A 359 -4.80 13.18 0.35
C GLY A 359 -4.99 12.49 1.70
N PHE A 360 -4.54 13.13 2.79
CA PHE A 360 -4.83 12.66 4.15
C PHE A 360 -6.34 12.68 4.47
N GLU A 361 -7.06 13.75 4.12
CA GLU A 361 -8.49 13.85 4.40
C GLU A 361 -9.31 12.85 3.57
N ILE A 362 -8.90 12.61 2.32
CA ILE A 362 -9.51 11.60 1.44
C ILE A 362 -9.29 10.19 2.02
N TYR A 363 -8.04 9.84 2.35
CA TYR A 363 -7.74 8.57 2.99
C TYR A 363 -8.49 8.42 4.33
N SER A 364 -8.49 9.47 5.15
CA SER A 364 -9.19 9.49 6.43
C SER A 364 -10.69 9.29 6.28
N LEU A 365 -11.32 9.93 5.29
CA LEU A 365 -12.71 9.70 4.93
C LEU A 365 -12.95 8.23 4.56
N LEU A 366 -12.10 7.65 3.68
CA LEU A 366 -12.22 6.24 3.27
C LEU A 366 -12.10 5.24 4.43
N THR A 367 -11.48 5.61 5.55
CA THR A 367 -11.45 4.78 6.77
C THR A 367 -12.75 4.84 7.59
N ARG A 368 -13.70 5.72 7.25
CA ARG A 368 -14.96 5.88 8.00
C ARG A 368 -16.15 5.63 7.11
N TRP A 369 -16.10 6.20 5.92
CA TRP A 369 -17.05 6.02 4.85
C TRP A 369 -16.37 5.40 3.63
N ASN A 370 -16.83 4.22 3.21
CA ASN A 370 -16.32 3.56 2.01
C ASN A 370 -17.45 2.78 1.33
N PRO A 371 -17.98 3.24 0.19
CA PRO A 371 -19.11 2.59 -0.45
C PRO A 371 -18.76 1.23 -1.08
N LEU A 372 -17.47 0.90 -1.20
CA LEU A 372 -17.01 -0.42 -1.65
C LEU A 372 -17.05 -1.48 -0.54
N ASN A 373 -17.21 -1.07 0.72
CA ASN A 373 -17.44 -1.98 1.85
C ASN A 373 -18.95 -2.20 2.03
N PHE A 374 -19.50 -3.25 1.44
CA PHE A 374 -20.94 -3.49 1.42
C PHE A 374 -21.53 -3.84 2.79
N GLU A 375 -20.71 -4.37 3.71
CA GLU A 375 -21.12 -4.72 5.06
C GLU A 375 -21.10 -3.56 6.05
N ARG A 376 -20.14 -2.64 5.89
CA ARG A 376 -19.86 -1.54 6.82
C ARG A 376 -19.29 -0.34 6.08
N TRP A 377 -20.12 0.27 5.23
CA TRP A 377 -19.78 1.50 4.50
C TRP A 377 -19.85 2.76 5.37
N LEU A 378 -20.46 2.67 6.56
CA LEU A 378 -20.55 3.73 7.56
C LEU A 378 -20.24 3.16 8.95
N PRO A 379 -19.82 4.00 9.93
CA PRO A 379 -19.78 3.59 11.33
C PRO A 379 -21.18 3.18 11.80
N ARG A 380 -21.26 2.20 12.70
CA ARG A 380 -22.51 1.78 13.34
C ARG A 380 -23.01 2.89 14.29
N PRO A 381 -24.34 2.94 14.56
CA PRO A 381 -24.90 3.85 15.55
C PRO A 381 -24.23 3.68 16.93
N ALA A 382 -24.17 4.77 17.69
CA ALA A 382 -23.57 4.76 19.02
C ALA A 382 -24.23 3.71 19.93
N THR A 383 -23.43 2.84 20.53
CA THR A 383 -23.94 1.77 21.40
C THR A 383 -24.09 2.20 22.86
N GLY A 384 -23.46 3.32 23.24
CA GLY A 384 -23.35 3.79 24.62
C GLY A 384 -22.26 3.08 25.45
N TYR A 385 -21.62 2.03 24.91
CA TYR A 385 -20.55 1.31 25.60
C TYR A 385 -19.22 2.07 25.52
N LYS A 386 -18.47 2.04 26.61
CA LYS A 386 -17.14 2.64 26.77
C LYS A 386 -16.09 1.56 26.97
N VAL A 387 -15.08 1.54 26.10
CA VAL A 387 -14.00 0.56 26.16
C VAL A 387 -12.68 1.26 26.49
N LEU A 388 -12.00 0.75 27.52
CA LEU A 388 -10.63 1.13 27.84
C LEU A 388 -9.65 0.20 27.10
N ILE A 389 -8.77 0.76 26.27
CA ILE A 389 -7.68 0.03 25.62
C ILE A 389 -6.38 0.30 26.36
N VAL A 390 -5.67 -0.75 26.73
CA VAL A 390 -4.36 -0.67 27.39
C VAL A 390 -3.27 -0.97 26.36
N GLY A 391 -2.51 0.04 25.96
CA GLY A 391 -1.42 -0.03 24.98
C GLY A 391 -1.82 0.49 23.59
N LEU A 392 -0.98 1.35 23.01
CA LEU A 392 -1.22 2.00 21.71
C LEU A 392 -0.26 1.52 20.61
N GLY A 393 0.15 0.25 20.68
CA GLY A 393 0.80 -0.46 19.57
C GLY A 393 -0.20 -0.91 18.48
N PRO A 394 0.26 -1.73 17.51
CA PRO A 394 -0.59 -2.19 16.41
C PRO A 394 -1.90 -2.83 16.81
N ALA A 395 -1.90 -3.71 17.81
CA ALA A 395 -3.13 -4.29 18.34
C ALA A 395 -4.08 -3.22 18.90
N GLY A 396 -3.55 -2.26 19.69
CA GLY A 396 -4.35 -1.25 20.37
C GLY A 396 -4.97 -0.22 19.45
N TYR A 397 -4.18 0.39 18.55
CA TYR A 397 -4.72 1.37 17.61
C TYR A 397 -5.68 0.71 16.59
N THR A 398 -5.46 -0.57 16.24
CA THR A 398 -6.34 -1.29 15.32
C THR A 398 -7.65 -1.64 16.00
N LEU A 399 -7.61 -2.13 17.25
CA LEU A 399 -8.81 -2.38 18.02
C LEU A 399 -9.59 -1.09 18.29
N ALA A 400 -8.91 0.02 18.60
CA ALA A 400 -9.54 1.33 18.75
C ALA A 400 -10.34 1.70 17.51
N TYR A 401 -9.72 1.62 16.34
CA TYR A 401 -10.39 1.86 15.06
C TYR A 401 -11.64 0.97 14.90
N GLN A 402 -11.52 -0.34 15.12
CA GLN A 402 -12.63 -1.27 14.93
C GLN A 402 -13.79 -0.97 15.88
N LEU A 403 -13.50 -0.71 17.15
CA LEU A 403 -14.53 -0.38 18.15
C LEU A 403 -15.23 0.95 17.84
N LEU A 404 -14.50 1.95 17.35
CA LEU A 404 -15.08 3.22 16.90
C LEU A 404 -16.00 3.01 15.69
N GLN A 405 -15.63 2.13 14.74
CA GLN A 405 -16.51 1.76 13.62
C GLN A 405 -17.75 0.97 14.07
N GLU A 406 -17.68 0.24 15.18
CA GLU A 406 -18.83 -0.43 15.79
C GLU A 406 -19.68 0.48 16.71
N GLY A 407 -19.36 1.78 16.79
CA GLY A 407 -20.17 2.76 17.53
C GLY A 407 -19.86 2.84 19.02
N HIS A 408 -18.72 2.31 19.46
CA HIS A 408 -18.29 2.41 20.86
C HIS A 408 -17.50 3.69 21.12
N THR A 409 -17.56 4.18 22.36
CA THR A 409 -16.63 5.20 22.85
C THR A 409 -15.35 4.52 23.34
N VAL A 410 -14.18 5.03 22.96
CA VAL A 410 -12.89 4.42 23.26
C VAL A 410 -11.99 5.40 23.99
N ALA A 411 -11.48 4.99 25.15
CA ALA A 411 -10.32 5.64 25.75
C ALA A 411 -9.14 4.68 25.68
N ALA A 412 -7.96 5.18 25.33
CA ALA A 412 -6.73 4.40 25.33
C ALA A 412 -5.73 4.95 26.36
N ILE A 413 -4.99 4.05 27.00
CA ILE A 413 -3.88 4.43 27.86
C ILE A 413 -2.59 3.75 27.40
N ASP A 414 -1.47 4.44 27.56
CA ASP A 414 -0.15 3.84 27.40
C ASP A 414 0.73 4.20 28.61
N GLY A 415 1.59 3.26 29.02
CA GLY A 415 2.54 3.47 30.10
C GLY A 415 3.65 4.46 29.72
N LEU A 416 3.91 4.62 28.42
CA LEU A 416 4.82 5.63 27.88
C LEU A 416 4.13 6.99 27.79
N LYS A 417 4.91 8.06 27.97
CA LYS A 417 4.43 9.42 27.70
C LYS A 417 4.06 9.54 26.22
N ILE A 418 2.88 10.09 25.95
CA ILE A 418 2.43 10.45 24.61
C ILE A 418 2.67 11.95 24.43
N GLU A 419 3.48 12.32 23.45
CA GLU A 419 3.73 13.72 23.13
C GLU A 419 2.50 14.33 22.44
N PRO A 420 2.06 15.54 22.81
CA PRO A 420 0.94 16.19 22.14
C PRO A 420 1.30 16.54 20.70
N LEU A 421 0.35 16.36 19.78
CA LEU A 421 0.44 16.99 18.46
C LEU A 421 -0.03 18.45 18.54
N PRO A 422 0.35 19.32 17.58
CA PRO A 422 -0.21 20.66 17.48
C PRO A 422 -1.74 20.61 17.44
N ALA A 423 -2.41 21.37 18.30
CA ALA A 423 -3.87 21.28 18.47
C ALA A 423 -4.67 21.63 17.21
N HIS A 424 -4.17 22.55 16.38
CA HIS A 424 -4.77 22.85 15.07
C HIS A 424 -4.69 21.67 14.10
N ILE A 425 -3.81 20.68 14.32
CA ILE A 425 -3.74 19.45 13.52
C ILE A 425 -4.56 18.33 14.17
N SER A 426 -4.41 18.06 15.47
CA SER A 426 -5.09 16.93 16.13
C SER A 426 -6.54 17.21 16.50
N GLY A 427 -6.91 18.48 16.68
CA GLY A 427 -8.20 18.88 17.25
C GLY A 427 -8.28 18.67 18.76
N VAL A 428 -7.14 18.48 19.43
CA VAL A 428 -7.05 18.22 20.88
C VAL A 428 -5.89 19.00 21.48
N GLU A 429 -6.17 19.84 22.47
CA GLU A 429 -5.16 20.57 23.23
C GLU A 429 -4.48 19.68 24.27
N HIS A 430 -3.35 20.13 24.83
CA HIS A 430 -2.53 19.32 25.76
C HIS A 430 -3.29 18.78 26.98
N HIS A 431 -4.29 19.53 27.48
CA HIS A 431 -5.16 19.11 28.59
C HIS A 431 -6.38 18.26 28.19
N GLY A 432 -6.50 17.88 26.90
CA GLY A 432 -7.56 17.02 26.40
C GLY A 432 -8.82 17.72 25.90
N LEU A 433 -8.95 19.06 25.99
CA LEU A 433 -10.08 19.76 25.39
C LEU A 433 -10.04 19.67 23.86
N ARG A 434 -11.21 19.40 23.29
CA ARG A 434 -11.46 19.41 21.85
C ARG A 434 -11.48 20.83 21.32
N VAL A 435 -10.76 21.05 20.23
CA VAL A 435 -10.75 22.31 19.48
C VAL A 435 -10.94 22.03 17.99
N PRO A 436 -11.41 23.01 17.19
CA PRO A 436 -11.40 22.87 15.74
C PRO A 436 -10.01 22.54 15.23
N CYS A 437 -9.91 21.54 14.36
CA CYS A 437 -8.69 21.24 13.61
C CYS A 437 -8.81 21.75 12.18
N GLU A 438 -7.66 21.98 11.56
CA GLU A 438 -7.51 22.38 10.18
C GLU A 438 -7.38 21.13 9.29
N PRO A 439 -7.98 21.17 8.08
CA PRO A 439 -7.77 20.11 7.10
C PRO A 439 -6.31 20.09 6.63
N VAL A 440 -5.75 18.89 6.42
CA VAL A 440 -4.37 18.71 5.96
C VAL A 440 -4.33 18.75 4.43
N ARG A 441 -3.89 19.88 3.87
CA ARG A 441 -3.75 20.03 2.41
C ARG A 441 -2.62 19.19 1.84
N ASP A 442 -1.50 19.14 2.53
CA ASP A 442 -0.28 18.48 2.08
C ASP A 442 0.23 17.58 3.20
N VAL A 443 0.30 16.27 2.94
CA VAL A 443 0.73 15.28 3.94
C VAL A 443 2.15 15.56 4.45
N ARG A 444 2.99 16.26 3.68
CA ARG A 444 4.36 16.62 4.09
C ARG A 444 4.38 17.54 5.31
N GLN A 445 3.29 18.26 5.60
CA GLN A 445 3.14 19.03 6.85
C GLN A 445 3.13 18.13 8.09
N LEU A 446 2.79 16.85 7.92
CA LEU A 446 2.81 15.85 8.97
C LEU A 446 4.17 15.14 9.09
N TYR A 447 5.08 15.33 8.12
CA TYR A 447 6.31 14.56 8.03
C TYR A 447 7.48 15.32 8.64
N GLU A 448 8.28 14.57 9.40
CA GLU A 448 9.54 15.02 9.99
C GLU A 448 10.65 14.10 9.47
N ASP A 449 11.87 14.64 9.37
CA ASP A 449 13.04 13.77 9.17
C ASP A 449 13.13 12.79 10.34
N LEU A 450 13.35 11.51 10.04
CA LEU A 450 13.43 10.48 11.07
C LEU A 450 14.63 10.65 12.03
N ASP A 451 15.66 11.40 11.62
CA ASP A 451 16.80 11.74 12.50
C ASP A 451 16.42 12.80 13.56
N ASP A 452 15.49 13.70 13.21
CA ASP A 452 15.05 14.80 14.07
C ASP A 452 13.70 14.54 14.77
N ARG A 453 12.95 13.53 14.31
CA ARG A 453 11.59 13.25 14.79
C ARG A 453 11.60 12.85 16.26
N VAL A 454 10.80 13.58 17.06
CA VAL A 454 10.57 13.24 18.46
C VAL A 454 9.76 11.95 18.56
N MET A 455 10.19 11.04 19.43
CA MET A 455 9.42 9.82 19.72
C MET A 455 8.08 10.20 20.36
N ALA A 456 6.97 9.84 19.70
CA ALA A 456 5.66 10.41 20.01
C ALA A 456 4.88 9.65 21.12
N GLY A 457 5.41 8.52 21.62
CA GLY A 457 4.69 7.69 22.59
C GLY A 457 3.64 6.76 21.99
N PHE A 458 3.34 6.88 20.70
CA PHE A 458 2.27 6.18 19.99
C PHE A 458 2.86 5.19 18.98
N GLY A 459 2.26 4.01 18.81
CA GLY A 459 2.66 3.01 17.82
C GLY A 459 3.41 1.80 18.38
N GLY A 460 3.79 1.82 19.67
CA GLY A 460 4.43 0.68 20.34
C GLY A 460 5.64 0.14 19.57
N VAL A 461 5.66 -1.16 19.25
CA VAL A 461 6.77 -1.78 18.50
C VAL A 461 7.01 -1.15 17.12
N ALA A 462 6.00 -0.55 16.50
CA ALA A 462 6.19 0.16 15.23
C ALA A 462 7.05 1.42 15.40
N GLU A 463 6.91 2.11 16.53
CA GLU A 463 7.70 3.29 16.87
C GLU A 463 9.12 2.92 17.31
N TYR A 464 9.25 1.90 18.18
CA TYR A 464 10.52 1.61 18.88
C TYR A 464 11.29 0.41 18.33
N GLY A 465 10.63 -0.53 17.66
CA GLY A 465 11.22 -1.78 17.20
C GLY A 465 11.57 -1.81 15.71
N ILE A 466 11.01 -0.90 14.90
CA ILE A 466 11.25 -0.87 13.46
C ILE A 466 12.39 0.10 13.12
N THR A 467 13.29 -0.38 12.24
CA THR A 467 14.45 0.39 11.74
C THR A 467 14.04 1.55 10.84
N VAL A 468 14.97 2.46 10.56
CA VAL A 468 14.85 3.63 9.65
C VAL A 468 14.69 3.28 8.16
N ARG A 469 14.21 2.07 7.86
CA ARG A 469 13.81 1.62 6.53
C ARG A 469 12.29 1.73 6.32
N TRP A 470 11.54 1.95 7.40
CA TRP A 470 10.10 2.21 7.35
C TRP A 470 9.85 3.64 7.79
N ASP A 471 8.92 4.31 7.12
CA ASP A 471 8.62 5.71 7.37
C ASP A 471 7.72 5.86 8.60
N LYS A 472 8.33 6.19 9.75
CA LYS A 472 7.61 6.33 11.03
C LYS A 472 6.64 7.51 11.05
N ASN A 473 6.66 8.39 10.04
CA ASN A 473 5.64 9.43 9.92
C ASN A 473 4.23 8.85 9.68
N PHE A 474 4.12 7.62 9.19
CA PHE A 474 2.85 6.91 9.07
C PHE A 474 2.14 6.69 10.41
N LEU A 475 2.87 6.65 11.53
CA LEU A 475 2.26 6.61 12.86
C LEU A 475 1.49 7.88 13.20
N LYS A 476 1.93 9.04 12.70
CA LYS A 476 1.20 10.30 12.87
C LYS A 476 -0.11 10.28 12.07
N ILE A 477 -0.10 9.70 10.87
CA ILE A 477 -1.32 9.48 10.07
C ILE A 477 -2.29 8.59 10.84
N ILE A 478 -1.88 7.40 11.28
CA ILE A 478 -2.74 6.47 12.04
C ILE A 478 -3.30 7.14 13.30
N ARG A 479 -2.46 7.87 14.04
CA ARG A 479 -2.88 8.61 15.21
C ARG A 479 -3.99 9.61 14.87
N LEU A 480 -3.85 10.40 13.81
CA LEU A 480 -4.86 11.38 13.41
C LEU A 480 -6.16 10.74 12.90
N LEU A 481 -6.10 9.54 12.31
CA LEU A 481 -7.30 8.76 11.96
C LEU A 481 -8.18 8.43 13.18
N LEU A 482 -7.57 8.35 14.37
CA LEU A 482 -8.23 8.08 15.64
C LEU A 482 -8.50 9.35 16.44
N GLU A 483 -7.45 10.13 16.73
CA GLU A 483 -7.46 11.27 17.65
C GLU A 483 -8.44 12.36 17.24
N ARG A 484 -8.70 12.55 15.94
CA ARG A 484 -9.69 13.52 15.45
C ARG A 484 -11.15 13.09 15.62
N ARG A 485 -11.44 11.84 16.02
CA ARG A 485 -12.82 11.36 16.25
C ARG A 485 -13.26 11.69 17.67
N ALA A 486 -14.44 12.30 17.83
CA ALA A 486 -14.92 12.79 19.12
C ALA A 486 -15.04 11.70 20.19
N GLU A 487 -15.34 10.47 19.77
CA GLU A 487 -15.56 9.28 20.58
C GLU A 487 -14.24 8.61 21.03
N PHE A 488 -13.09 9.12 20.60
CA PHE A 488 -11.78 8.61 20.98
C PHE A 488 -11.06 9.58 21.94
N SER A 489 -10.31 9.05 22.90
CA SER A 489 -9.36 9.81 23.71
C SER A 489 -8.18 8.93 24.05
N MET A 490 -7.01 9.51 24.27
CA MET A 490 -5.85 8.75 24.72
C MET A 490 -4.99 9.49 25.72
N PHE A 491 -4.35 8.73 26.60
CA PHE A 491 -3.56 9.25 27.71
C PHE A 491 -2.24 8.47 27.82
N GLY A 492 -1.12 9.20 27.80
CA GLY A 492 0.20 8.63 28.03
C GLY A 492 0.64 8.74 29.48
N GLY A 493 1.63 7.94 29.87
CA GLY A 493 2.19 7.92 31.22
C GLY A 493 1.29 7.24 32.26
N VAL A 494 0.26 6.52 31.82
CA VAL A 494 -0.70 5.83 32.68
C VAL A 494 -0.41 4.33 32.65
N ARG A 495 0.10 3.81 33.76
CA ARG A 495 0.40 2.37 33.89
C ARG A 495 -0.83 1.62 34.38
N PHE A 496 -1.34 0.71 33.55
CA PHE A 496 -2.40 -0.20 33.97
C PHE A 496 -1.90 -1.18 35.04
N GLY A 497 -2.70 -1.40 36.08
CA GLY A 497 -2.32 -2.15 37.29
C GLY A 497 -1.50 -1.35 38.32
N GLY A 498 -1.14 -0.10 38.01
CA GLY A 498 -0.44 0.80 38.93
C GLY A 498 -1.20 2.11 39.11
N THR A 499 -1.07 3.02 38.14
CA THR A 499 -1.76 4.32 38.14
C THR A 499 -3.28 4.17 37.98
N LEU A 500 -3.70 3.24 37.12
CA LEU A 500 -5.10 2.89 36.91
C LEU A 500 -5.25 1.38 37.08
N THR A 501 -6.06 0.93 38.03
CA THR A 501 -6.38 -0.49 38.23
C THR A 501 -7.62 -0.88 37.44
N ALA A 502 -7.90 -2.19 37.36
CA ALA A 502 -9.14 -2.68 36.73
C ALA A 502 -10.39 -2.15 37.45
N ASP A 503 -10.43 -2.24 38.78
CA ASP A 503 -11.54 -1.75 39.59
C ASP A 503 -11.78 -0.25 39.37
N SER A 504 -10.72 0.56 39.41
CA SER A 504 -10.83 2.00 39.15
C SER A 504 -11.32 2.32 37.73
N ALA A 505 -10.97 1.51 36.73
CA ALA A 505 -11.50 1.69 35.38
C ALA A 505 -13.01 1.39 35.33
N PHE A 506 -13.47 0.33 35.98
CA PHE A 506 -14.92 0.05 36.08
C PHE A 506 -15.66 1.12 36.89
N ASP A 507 -15.07 1.63 37.97
CA ASP A 507 -15.62 2.75 38.77
C ASP A 507 -15.74 4.06 37.96
N LEU A 508 -14.83 4.29 37.00
CA LEU A 508 -14.92 5.40 36.04
C LEU A 508 -16.00 5.19 34.95
N GLY A 509 -16.66 4.03 34.95
CA GLY A 509 -17.76 3.69 34.05
C GLY A 509 -17.33 3.12 32.71
N PHE A 510 -16.15 2.51 32.61
CA PHE A 510 -15.82 1.67 31.45
C PHE A 510 -16.56 0.34 31.55
N ASP A 511 -17.10 -0.15 30.43
CA ASP A 511 -17.80 -1.43 30.36
C ASP A 511 -16.85 -2.60 30.08
N HIS A 512 -15.74 -2.31 29.38
CA HIS A 512 -14.74 -3.31 29.00
C HIS A 512 -13.33 -2.76 29.07
N ILE A 513 -12.38 -3.66 29.33
CA ILE A 513 -10.94 -3.39 29.29
C ILE A 513 -10.30 -4.35 28.29
N ALA A 514 -9.64 -3.81 27.27
CA ALA A 514 -8.88 -4.58 26.30
C ALA A 514 -7.38 -4.45 26.59
N LEU A 515 -6.74 -5.58 26.87
CA LEU A 515 -5.30 -5.64 27.13
C LEU A 515 -4.54 -5.79 25.80
N CYS A 516 -4.10 -4.67 25.26
CA CYS A 516 -3.29 -4.57 24.03
C CYS A 516 -1.82 -4.23 24.33
N ALA A 517 -1.38 -4.43 25.58
CA ALA A 517 0.01 -4.26 25.97
C ALA A 517 0.86 -5.30 25.22
N GLY A 518 2.01 -4.87 24.68
CA GLY A 518 2.97 -5.73 24.01
C GLY A 518 3.62 -6.75 24.95
N ALA A 519 4.85 -7.21 24.65
CA ALA A 519 5.56 -8.22 25.44
C ALA A 519 5.92 -7.75 26.86
N GLY A 520 4.93 -7.75 27.73
CA GLY A 520 4.97 -7.48 29.16
C GLY A 520 3.61 -7.90 29.68
N ARG A 521 3.50 -9.14 30.16
CA ARG A 521 2.27 -9.65 30.76
C ARG A 521 1.89 -8.69 31.90
N PRO A 522 0.70 -8.04 31.88
CA PRO A 522 0.27 -7.27 33.04
C PRO A 522 0.29 -8.20 34.26
N THR A 523 0.82 -7.71 35.37
CA THR A 523 0.81 -8.47 36.62
C THR A 523 -0.65 -8.63 37.06
N VAL A 524 -1.24 -9.77 36.75
CA VAL A 524 -2.55 -10.16 37.28
C VAL A 524 -2.30 -10.66 38.69
N ILE A 525 -2.91 -9.99 39.68
CA ILE A 525 -2.92 -10.47 41.06
C ILE A 525 -4.15 -11.38 41.16
N ASP A 526 -3.93 -12.66 41.45
CA ASP A 526 -4.97 -13.67 41.65
C ASP A 526 -5.81 -13.43 42.91
#